data_AF-N0AYV2-F1
#
_entry.id   AF-N0AYV2-F1
#
_cell.length_a   1.000
_cell.length_b   1.000
_cell.length_c   1.000
_cell.angle_alpha   90.00
_cell.angle_beta   90.00
_cell.angle_gamma   90.00
#
_symmetry.space_group_name_H-M   'P 1'
#
loop_
_entity.id
_entity.type
_entity.pdbx_description
1 polymer ?
#
loop_
_entity_poly.entity_id
_entity_poly.type
_entity_poly.pdbx_seq_one_letter_code
_entity_poly.pdbx_strand_id
1 'polypeptide(L)'
;MNIKMLILIYFVISLVGSRLPFVRVYLSHCHTLLNKMIRVCLEGHRTNKIKLYKDGTGVTTSPPHSFFKDTLLSYLGNTGALLASIGLYYLVAKGNYRLVVYLFIGTLLLSLLLWIRNIFGVIWAVSFVSLLIIPIFFSYEIAFVHISIFLTSVVFSHSILNAIQVFTRSVLNDDTLAKKSLFSKGKKLSLLVLGFILLGQSLYGGFYIFNNFLS
;
A
#
# COMPACT_ATOMS: atom_id res chain seq x y z
N MET A 1 7.19 25.56 11.07
CA MET A 1 6.00 24.71 11.24
C MET A 1 6.43 23.44 11.98
N ASN A 2 5.73 23.00 13.02
CA ASN A 2 6.08 21.79 13.76
C ASN A 2 5.94 20.55 12.85
N ILE A 3 6.88 19.60 12.90
CA ILE A 3 6.85 18.39 12.07
C ILE A 3 5.57 17.57 12.28
N LYS A 4 5.02 17.62 13.50
CA LYS A 4 3.74 17.00 13.85
C LYS A 4 2.60 17.59 13.01
N MET A 5 2.57 18.91 12.88
CA MET A 5 1.59 19.62 12.04
C MET A 5 1.78 19.28 10.56
N LEU A 6 3.03 19.18 10.09
CA LEU A 6 3.33 18.75 8.72
C LEU A 6 2.80 17.34 8.43
N ILE A 7 3.04 16.39 9.32
CA ILE A 7 2.55 15.01 9.19
C ILE A 7 1.03 14.99 9.07
N LEU A 8 0.32 15.72 9.94
CA LEU A 8 -1.13 15.78 9.92
C LEU A 8 -1.65 16.42 8.61
N ILE A 9 -1.03 17.52 8.19
CA ILE A 9 -1.37 18.21 6.93
C ILE A 9 -1.19 17.25 5.74
N TYR A 10 -0.04 16.58 5.63
CA TYR A 10 0.21 15.64 4.53
C TYR A 10 -0.68 14.40 4.58
N PHE A 11 -1.08 13.95 5.76
CA PHE A 11 -2.06 12.88 5.91
C PHE A 11 -3.43 13.30 5.36
N VAL A 12 -3.90 14.50 5.72
CA VAL A 12 -5.15 15.06 5.17
C VAL A 12 -5.05 15.26 3.65
N ILE A 13 -3.95 15.85 3.17
CA ILE A 13 -3.69 16.03 1.72
C ILE A 13 -3.71 14.69 0.99
N SER A 14 -3.10 13.66 1.56
CA SER A 14 -3.10 12.31 0.99
C SER A 14 -4.51 11.71 0.92
N LEU A 15 -5.32 11.86 1.99
CA LEU A 15 -6.72 11.40 2.00
C LEU A 15 -7.56 12.12 0.95
N VAL A 16 -7.42 13.44 0.82
CA VAL A 16 -8.12 14.25 -0.18
C VAL A 16 -7.64 13.91 -1.59
N GLY A 17 -6.32 13.80 -1.81
CA GLY A 17 -5.73 13.40 -3.08
C GLY A 17 -6.18 12.02 -3.54
N SER A 18 -6.44 11.11 -2.59
CA SER A 18 -7.00 9.78 -2.86
C SER A 18 -8.46 9.80 -3.34
N ARG A 19 -9.15 10.94 -3.32
CA ARG A 19 -10.50 11.10 -3.89
C ARG A 19 -10.48 11.57 -5.36
N LEU A 20 -9.41 12.24 -5.80
CA LEU A 20 -9.29 12.74 -7.18
C LEU A 20 -9.00 11.58 -8.14
N PRO A 21 -9.72 11.43 -9.28
CA PRO A 21 -9.68 10.21 -10.09
C PRO A 21 -8.28 9.85 -10.62
N PHE A 22 -7.54 10.83 -11.17
CA PHE A 22 -6.20 10.58 -11.71
C PHE A 22 -5.14 10.42 -10.61
N VAL A 23 -5.16 11.31 -9.61
CA VAL A 23 -4.19 11.32 -8.51
C VAL A 23 -4.36 10.07 -7.65
N ARG A 24 -5.59 9.66 -7.38
CA ARG A 24 -5.92 8.41 -6.69
C ARG A 24 -5.26 7.22 -7.35
N VAL A 25 -5.42 7.05 -8.67
CA VAL A 25 -4.81 5.94 -9.39
C VAL A 25 -3.30 6.00 -9.24
N TYR A 26 -2.68 7.15 -9.46
CA TYR A 26 -1.22 7.29 -9.38
C TYR A 26 -0.67 6.97 -7.98
N LEU A 27 -1.33 7.46 -6.92
CA LEU A 27 -0.93 7.25 -5.53
C LEU A 27 -1.21 5.83 -5.04
N SER A 28 -2.32 5.21 -5.47
CA SER A 28 -2.69 3.87 -5.04
C SER A 28 -1.67 2.81 -5.45
N HIS A 29 -0.96 3.05 -6.55
CA HIS A 29 0.11 2.18 -7.00
C HIS A 29 1.27 2.06 -6.01
N CYS A 30 1.53 3.07 -5.17
CA CYS A 30 2.55 2.98 -4.12
C CYS A 30 2.22 1.85 -3.13
N HIS A 31 1.00 1.88 -2.60
CA HIS A 31 0.51 0.86 -1.67
C HIS A 31 0.32 -0.50 -2.36
N THR A 32 -0.28 -0.50 -3.56
CA THR A 32 -0.50 -1.72 -4.34
C THR A 32 0.83 -2.42 -4.63
N LEU A 33 1.87 -1.68 -5.02
CA LEU A 33 3.19 -2.24 -5.27
C LEU A 33 3.77 -2.91 -4.02
N LEU A 34 3.78 -2.21 -2.87
CA LEU A 34 4.27 -2.77 -1.61
C LEU A 34 3.52 -4.05 -1.22
N ASN A 35 2.20 -4.02 -1.25
CA ASN A 35 1.36 -5.19 -0.95
C ASN A 35 1.69 -6.37 -1.87
N LYS A 36 1.84 -6.14 -3.18
CA LYS A 36 2.17 -7.21 -4.13
C LYS A 36 3.60 -7.70 -3.99
N MET A 37 4.56 -6.82 -3.75
CA MET A 37 5.95 -7.21 -3.52
C MET A 37 6.05 -8.15 -2.31
N ILE A 38 5.36 -7.83 -1.21
CA ILE A 38 5.32 -8.68 -0.01
C ILE A 38 4.70 -10.04 -0.33
N ARG A 39 3.56 -10.08 -1.05
CA ARG A 39 2.94 -11.35 -1.46
C ARG A 39 3.88 -12.20 -2.30
N VAL A 40 4.54 -11.61 -3.29
CA VAL A 40 5.44 -12.37 -4.16
C VAL A 40 6.67 -12.87 -3.40
N CYS A 41 7.19 -12.08 -2.47
CA CYS A 41 8.28 -12.51 -1.59
C CYS A 41 7.86 -13.71 -0.71
N LEU A 42 6.65 -13.68 -0.17
CA LEU A 42 6.09 -14.77 0.66
C LEU A 42 5.74 -16.02 -0.14
N GLU A 43 5.29 -15.87 -1.38
CA GLU A 43 5.02 -16.99 -2.27
C GLU A 43 6.30 -17.71 -2.72
N GLY A 44 7.44 -17.00 -2.79
CA GLY A 44 8.75 -17.58 -3.10
C GLY A 44 8.93 -18.07 -4.54
N HIS A 45 7.89 -18.01 -5.38
CA HIS A 45 7.97 -18.46 -6.77
C HIS A 45 8.62 -17.41 -7.68
N ARG A 46 9.76 -17.80 -8.27
CA ARG A 46 10.55 -16.97 -9.21
C ARG A 46 9.79 -16.52 -10.47
N THR A 47 8.70 -17.19 -10.83
CA THR A 47 7.92 -16.91 -12.06
C THR A 47 6.76 -15.94 -11.83
N ASN A 48 6.52 -15.52 -10.59
CA ASN A 48 5.47 -14.57 -10.27
C ASN A 48 5.74 -13.23 -10.95
N LYS A 49 4.73 -12.67 -11.62
CA LYS A 49 4.81 -11.36 -12.28
C LYS A 49 3.76 -10.46 -11.67
N ILE A 50 4.09 -9.18 -11.49
CA ILE A 50 3.16 -8.15 -11.04
C ILE A 50 2.66 -7.40 -12.27
N LYS A 51 1.33 -7.37 -12.43
CA LYS A 51 0.64 -6.53 -13.41
C LYS A 51 -0.12 -5.43 -12.67
N LEU A 52 0.19 -4.18 -13.03
CA LEU A 52 -0.48 -2.99 -12.53
C LEU A 52 -1.49 -2.50 -13.57
N TYR A 53 -2.65 -2.03 -13.12
CA TYR A 53 -3.77 -1.64 -14.00
C TYR A 53 -4.15 -0.17 -13.85
N LYS A 54 -4.82 0.36 -14.88
CA LYS A 54 -5.24 1.77 -14.94
C LYS A 54 -6.29 2.16 -13.90
N ASP A 55 -6.89 1.20 -13.23
CA ASP A 55 -7.86 1.41 -12.15
C ASP A 55 -7.22 1.56 -10.76
N GLY A 56 -5.87 1.52 -10.68
CA GLY A 56 -5.13 1.61 -9.43
C GLY A 56 -4.93 0.28 -8.70
N THR A 57 -5.44 -0.81 -9.29
CA THR A 57 -5.30 -2.16 -8.76
C THR A 57 -4.10 -2.87 -9.38
N GLY A 58 -3.79 -4.06 -8.84
CA GLY A 58 -2.76 -4.91 -9.40
C GLY A 58 -3.04 -6.37 -9.08
N VAL A 59 -2.51 -7.25 -9.92
CA VAL A 59 -2.61 -8.70 -9.77
C VAL A 59 -1.23 -9.33 -9.91
N THR A 60 -1.06 -10.47 -9.25
CA THR A 60 0.09 -11.35 -9.42
C THR A 60 -0.32 -12.51 -10.32
N THR A 61 0.57 -12.96 -11.20
CA THR A 61 0.31 -14.12 -12.09
C THR A 61 0.58 -15.46 -11.40
N SER A 62 0.35 -15.52 -10.09
CA SER A 62 0.62 -16.68 -9.25
C SER A 62 -0.23 -17.87 -9.71
N PRO A 63 0.28 -19.11 -9.59
CA PRO A 63 -0.51 -20.30 -9.90
C PRO A 63 -1.77 -20.36 -9.01
N PRO A 64 -2.85 -21.02 -9.46
CA PRO A 64 -4.07 -21.11 -8.68
C PRO A 64 -3.81 -21.77 -7.33
N HIS A 65 -4.18 -21.10 -6.24
CA HIS A 65 -4.05 -21.62 -4.89
C HIS A 65 -5.40 -22.01 -4.29
N SER A 66 -5.38 -22.63 -3.11
CA SER A 66 -6.60 -22.82 -2.33
C SER A 66 -7.05 -21.48 -1.74
N PHE A 67 -8.37 -21.30 -1.56
CA PHE A 67 -8.96 -20.09 -1.00
C PHE A 67 -8.30 -19.63 0.32
N PHE A 68 -7.94 -20.57 1.20
CA PHE A 68 -7.27 -20.26 2.45
C PHE A 68 -5.87 -19.67 2.25
N LYS A 69 -5.09 -20.22 1.31
CA LYS A 69 -3.77 -19.68 0.97
C LYS A 69 -3.88 -18.28 0.37
N ASP A 70 -4.83 -18.06 -0.55
CA ASP A 70 -5.08 -16.74 -1.13
C ASP A 70 -5.51 -15.71 -0.08
N THR A 71 -6.36 -16.11 0.86
CA THR A 71 -6.83 -15.27 1.96
C THR A 71 -5.68 -14.91 2.89
N LEU A 72 -4.83 -15.88 3.26
CA LEU A 72 -3.66 -15.66 4.10
C LEU A 72 -2.62 -14.76 3.43
N LEU A 73 -2.30 -15.01 2.16
CA LEU A 73 -1.43 -14.12 1.37
C LEU A 73 -2.03 -12.73 1.27
N SER A 74 -3.36 -12.64 1.19
CA SER A 74 -4.04 -11.36 1.17
C SER A 74 -3.95 -10.57 2.44
N TYR A 75 -4.12 -11.25 3.57
CA TYR A 75 -3.88 -10.72 4.89
C TYR A 75 -2.43 -10.22 5.03
N LEU A 76 -1.45 -11.09 4.78
CA LEU A 76 -0.04 -10.78 4.98
C LEU A 76 0.46 -9.63 4.11
N GLY A 77 0.01 -9.54 2.86
CA GLY A 77 0.37 -8.43 1.99
C GLY A 77 -0.17 -7.08 2.48
N ASN A 78 -1.42 -7.05 2.97
CA ASN A 78 -2.03 -5.82 3.48
C ASN A 78 -1.44 -5.41 4.85
N THR A 79 -1.29 -6.36 5.77
CA THR A 79 -0.65 -6.13 7.07
C THR A 79 0.81 -5.73 6.89
N GLY A 80 1.52 -6.36 5.95
CA GLY A 80 2.89 -6.00 5.62
C GLY A 80 3.02 -4.58 5.06
N ALA A 81 2.10 -4.15 4.19
CA ALA A 81 2.08 -2.77 3.69
C ALA A 81 1.80 -1.75 4.80
N LEU A 82 0.90 -2.07 5.72
CA LEU A 82 0.64 -1.25 6.91
C LEU A 82 1.88 -1.15 7.82
N LEU A 83 2.53 -2.28 8.11
CA LEU A 83 3.77 -2.32 8.89
C LEU A 83 4.90 -1.53 8.22
N ALA A 84 5.05 -1.67 6.90
CA ALA A 84 5.99 -0.87 6.13
C ALA A 84 5.71 0.63 6.30
N SER A 85 4.44 1.03 6.25
CA SER A 85 4.04 2.42 6.49
C SER A 85 4.39 2.93 7.88
N ILE A 86 4.17 2.11 8.92
CA ILE A 86 4.56 2.45 10.31
C ILE A 86 6.09 2.58 10.42
N GLY A 87 6.84 1.66 9.78
CA GLY A 87 8.30 1.72 9.73
C GLY A 87 8.82 2.98 9.03
N LEU A 88 8.16 3.43 7.96
CA LEU A 88 8.48 4.70 7.30
C LEU A 88 8.18 5.91 8.20
N TYR A 89 7.04 5.90 8.93
CA TYR A 89 6.75 6.95 9.91
C TYR A 89 7.79 7.02 11.02
N TYR A 90 8.27 5.88 11.49
CA TYR A 90 9.34 5.81 12.47
C TYR A 90 10.64 6.44 11.97
N LEU A 91 10.99 6.21 10.70
CA LEU A 91 12.17 6.83 10.07
C LEU A 91 12.02 8.34 9.92
N VAL A 92 10.82 8.80 9.53
CA VAL A 92 10.47 10.23 9.48
C VAL A 92 10.60 10.87 10.86
N ALA A 93 10.10 10.21 11.91
CA ALA A 93 10.18 10.72 13.28
C ALA A 93 11.62 10.81 13.81
N LYS A 94 12.51 9.91 13.36
CA LYS A 94 13.95 9.98 13.63
C LYS A 94 14.71 11.01 12.77
N GLY A 95 14.04 11.69 11.84
CA GLY A 95 14.66 12.64 10.93
C GLY A 95 15.41 12.01 9.76
N ASN A 96 15.27 10.69 9.55
CA ASN A 96 15.97 9.94 8.49
C ASN A 96 15.22 10.01 7.14
N TYR A 97 14.95 11.23 6.66
CA TYR A 97 14.13 11.46 5.46
C TYR A 97 14.76 10.89 4.18
N ARG A 98 16.09 10.99 4.06
CA ARG A 98 16.83 10.44 2.90
C ARG A 98 16.66 8.93 2.78
N LEU A 99 16.72 8.24 3.93
CA LEU A 99 16.57 6.79 3.98
C LEU A 99 15.17 6.36 3.50
N VAL A 100 14.12 7.10 3.89
CA VAL A 100 12.75 6.85 3.41
C VAL A 100 12.67 6.92 1.89
N VAL A 101 13.25 7.96 1.29
CA VAL A 101 13.25 8.12 -0.17
C VAL A 101 14.07 7.02 -0.84
N TYR A 102 15.26 6.68 -0.32
CA TYR A 102 16.10 5.62 -0.87
C TYR A 102 15.46 4.23 -0.78
N LEU A 103 14.80 3.90 0.33
CA LEU A 103 14.06 2.64 0.47
C LEU A 103 12.94 2.54 -0.58
N PHE A 104 12.26 3.65 -0.84
CA PHE A 104 11.18 3.68 -1.83
C PHE A 104 11.70 3.54 -3.26
N ILE A 105 12.77 4.26 -3.61
CA ILE A 105 13.46 4.10 -4.90
C ILE A 105 13.95 2.65 -5.06
N GLY A 106 14.60 2.10 -4.02
CA GLY A 106 15.09 0.72 -4.03
C GLY A 106 13.97 -0.29 -4.27
N THR A 107 12.83 -0.12 -3.60
CA THR A 107 11.64 -0.97 -3.76
C THR A 107 11.07 -0.86 -5.18
N LEU A 108 11.00 0.35 -5.75
CA LEU A 108 10.53 0.59 -7.12
C LEU A 108 11.46 -0.04 -8.16
N LEU A 109 12.78 0.19 -8.06
CA LEU A 109 13.77 -0.36 -8.97
C LEU A 109 13.81 -1.89 -8.89
N LEU A 110 13.81 -2.45 -7.68
CA LEU A 110 13.79 -3.89 -7.47
C LEU A 110 12.51 -4.51 -8.05
N SER A 111 11.37 -3.87 -7.83
CA SER A 111 10.09 -4.30 -8.40
C SER A 111 10.07 -4.22 -9.91
N LEU A 112 10.62 -3.14 -10.48
CA LEU A 112 10.73 -2.94 -11.92
C LEU A 112 11.59 -4.03 -12.57
N LEU A 113 12.73 -4.34 -11.98
CA LEU A 113 13.68 -5.32 -12.50
C LEU A 113 13.13 -6.75 -12.40
N LEU A 114 12.61 -7.12 -11.23
CA LEU A 114 12.28 -8.51 -10.92
C LEU A 114 10.84 -8.89 -11.32
N TRP A 115 9.86 -8.01 -11.11
CA TRP A 115 8.46 -8.42 -11.07
C TRP A 115 7.52 -7.70 -12.04
N ILE A 116 7.71 -6.41 -12.30
CA ILE A 116 6.83 -5.66 -13.19
C ILE A 116 7.10 -6.09 -14.64
N ARG A 117 6.05 -6.60 -15.30
CA ARG A 117 6.10 -7.05 -16.70
C ARG A 117 5.01 -6.43 -17.57
N ASN A 118 4.36 -5.37 -17.09
CA ASN A 118 3.34 -4.64 -17.83
C ASN A 118 3.83 -3.23 -18.20
N ILE A 119 3.60 -2.81 -19.44
CA ILE A 119 4.04 -1.49 -19.96
C ILE A 119 3.54 -0.34 -19.07
N PHE A 120 2.27 -0.40 -18.66
CA PHE A 120 1.70 0.62 -17.78
C PHE A 120 2.44 0.70 -16.44
N GLY A 121 2.75 -0.44 -15.84
CA GLY A 121 3.51 -0.49 -14.59
C GLY A 121 4.95 0.01 -14.74
N VAL A 122 5.58 -0.28 -15.89
CA VAL A 122 6.91 0.24 -16.23
C VAL A 122 6.89 1.76 -16.36
N ILE A 123 5.96 2.31 -17.14
CA ILE A 123 5.81 3.77 -17.32
C ILE A 123 5.57 4.45 -15.96
N TRP A 124 4.68 3.90 -15.14
CA TRP A 124 4.40 4.44 -13.82
C TRP A 124 5.63 4.39 -12.91
N ALA A 125 6.32 3.25 -12.82
CA ALA A 125 7.47 3.08 -11.95
C ALA A 125 8.65 3.97 -12.38
N VAL A 126 8.93 4.08 -13.67
CA VAL A 126 9.98 4.97 -14.21
C VAL A 126 9.63 6.42 -13.92
N SER A 127 8.38 6.85 -14.18
CA SER A 127 7.91 8.20 -13.84
C SER A 127 8.08 8.52 -12.35
N PHE A 128 7.72 7.59 -11.47
CA PHE A 128 7.82 7.78 -10.02
C PHE A 128 9.27 7.81 -9.54
N VAL A 129 10.13 6.94 -10.07
CA VAL A 129 11.57 6.94 -9.76
C VAL A 129 12.21 8.25 -10.22
N SER A 130 11.91 8.72 -11.43
CA SER A 130 12.39 10.01 -11.93
C SER A 130 11.97 11.16 -11.01
N LEU A 131 10.71 11.17 -10.54
CA LEU A 131 10.23 12.17 -9.59
C LEU A 131 11.05 12.18 -8.29
N LEU A 132 11.40 10.99 -7.75
CA LEU A 132 12.17 10.86 -6.52
C LEU A 132 13.68 11.17 -6.70
N ILE A 133 14.21 11.04 -7.91
CA ILE A 133 15.61 11.35 -8.23
C ILE A 133 15.87 12.85 -8.37
N ILE A 134 14.89 13.64 -8.81
CA ILE A 134 15.04 15.10 -8.97
C ILE A 134 15.60 15.78 -7.70
N PRO A 135 15.03 15.59 -6.50
CA PRO A 135 15.59 16.13 -5.26
C PRO A 135 17.03 15.71 -4.94
N ILE A 136 17.40 14.49 -5.35
CA ILE A 136 18.76 13.95 -5.15
C ILE A 136 19.74 14.71 -6.04
N PHE A 137 19.38 14.93 -7.31
CA PHE A 137 20.25 15.61 -8.26
C PHE A 137 20.53 17.06 -7.86
N PHE A 138 19.50 17.78 -7.42
CA PHE A 138 19.63 19.18 -7.00
C PHE A 138 20.04 19.35 -5.53
N SER A 139 20.21 18.27 -4.77
CA SER A 139 20.57 18.28 -3.34
C SER A 139 19.65 19.18 -2.48
N TYR A 140 18.35 19.19 -2.79
CA TYR A 140 17.36 19.98 -2.04
C TYR A 140 16.95 19.26 -0.74
N GLU A 141 17.64 19.51 0.36
CA GLU A 141 17.37 18.91 1.68
C GLU A 141 15.90 19.04 2.13
N ILE A 142 15.32 20.22 1.90
CA ILE A 142 13.93 20.51 2.26
C ILE A 142 12.96 19.60 1.49
N ALA A 143 13.27 19.28 0.24
CA ALA A 143 12.43 18.40 -0.58
C ALA A 143 12.37 16.98 -0.01
N PHE A 144 13.46 16.45 0.56
CA PHE A 144 13.44 15.14 1.22
C PHE A 144 12.47 15.09 2.40
N VAL A 145 12.40 16.15 3.20
CA VAL A 145 11.46 16.25 4.32
C VAL A 145 10.03 16.15 3.81
N HIS A 146 9.65 16.98 2.84
CA HIS A 146 8.29 17.00 2.31
C HIS A 146 7.90 15.71 1.58
N ILE A 147 8.79 15.18 0.74
CA ILE A 147 8.53 13.95 -0.03
C ILE A 147 8.41 12.74 0.88
N SER A 148 9.29 12.59 1.87
CA SER A 148 9.25 11.44 2.78
C SER A 148 7.96 11.43 3.64
N ILE A 149 7.57 12.59 4.19
CA ILE A 149 6.32 12.72 4.95
C ILE A 149 5.12 12.44 4.04
N PHE A 150 5.10 13.02 2.83
CA PHE A 150 4.02 12.80 1.87
C PHE A 150 3.89 11.33 1.49
N LEU A 151 4.99 10.68 1.12
CA LEU A 151 5.02 9.30 0.66
C LEU A 151 4.56 8.33 1.74
N THR A 152 5.04 8.53 2.96
CA THR A 152 4.61 7.77 4.14
C THR A 152 3.11 7.94 4.39
N SER A 153 2.61 9.17 4.29
CA SER A 153 1.18 9.48 4.44
C SER A 153 0.32 8.84 3.35
N VAL A 154 0.82 8.79 2.11
CA VAL A 154 0.16 8.16 0.96
C VAL A 154 0.00 6.66 1.15
N VAL A 155 1.07 5.97 1.54
CA VAL A 155 1.04 4.52 1.80
C VAL A 155 0.04 4.23 2.91
N PHE A 156 0.12 4.99 4.02
CA PHE A 156 -0.76 4.79 5.17
C PHE A 156 -2.24 5.01 4.83
N SER A 157 -2.54 6.11 4.12
CA SER A 157 -3.91 6.44 3.71
C SER A 157 -4.51 5.35 2.83
N HIS A 158 -3.72 4.81 1.89
CA HIS A 158 -4.17 3.73 1.04
C HIS A 158 -4.30 2.39 1.79
N SER A 159 -3.52 2.14 2.83
CA SER A 159 -3.75 0.99 3.72
C SER A 159 -5.11 1.07 4.41
N ILE A 160 -5.48 2.24 4.97
CA ILE A 160 -6.79 2.45 5.59
C ILE A 160 -7.90 2.29 4.55
N LEU A 161 -7.80 2.96 3.40
CA LEU A 161 -8.81 2.90 2.34
C LEU A 161 -9.01 1.48 1.81
N ASN A 162 -7.93 0.72 1.64
CA ASN A 162 -7.98 -0.67 1.22
C ASN A 162 -8.63 -1.56 2.29
N ALA A 163 -8.33 -1.37 3.57
CA ALA A 163 -8.99 -2.08 4.66
C ALA A 163 -10.51 -1.81 4.70
N ILE A 164 -10.91 -0.54 4.55
CA ILE A 164 -12.33 -0.16 4.44
C ILE A 164 -12.96 -0.82 3.22
N GLN A 165 -12.30 -0.83 2.06
CA GLN A 165 -12.83 -1.47 0.85
C GLN A 165 -13.00 -2.98 1.01
N VAL A 166 -12.05 -3.68 1.64
CA VAL A 166 -12.15 -5.12 1.92
C VAL A 166 -13.31 -5.40 2.87
N PHE A 167 -13.45 -4.61 3.94
CA PHE A 167 -14.55 -4.72 4.89
C PHE A 167 -15.91 -4.47 4.21
N THR A 168 -16.03 -3.36 3.48
CA THR A 168 -17.23 -2.95 2.74
C THR A 168 -17.65 -4.04 1.76
N ARG A 169 -16.72 -4.58 0.97
CA ARG A 169 -17.01 -5.70 0.04
C ARG A 169 -17.43 -6.96 0.78
N SER A 170 -16.85 -7.24 1.94
CA SER A 170 -17.24 -8.41 2.72
C SER A 170 -18.65 -8.31 3.32
N VAL A 171 -19.14 -7.08 3.56
CA VAL A 171 -20.47 -6.84 4.13
C VAL A 171 -21.52 -6.70 3.01
N LEU A 172 -21.22 -5.97 1.94
CA LEU A 172 -22.19 -5.57 0.91
C LEU A 172 -22.29 -6.51 -0.29
N ASN A 173 -21.25 -7.28 -0.65
CA ASN A 173 -21.36 -8.25 -1.75
C ASN A 173 -21.96 -9.57 -1.26
N ASP A 174 -23.29 -9.61 -1.10
CA ASP A 174 -24.05 -10.82 -0.75
C ASP A 174 -24.64 -11.55 -1.97
N ASP A 175 -24.90 -10.88 -3.10
CA ASP A 175 -25.81 -11.48 -4.11
C ASP A 175 -25.16 -12.41 -5.17
N THR A 176 -23.85 -12.34 -5.39
CA THR A 176 -23.17 -13.16 -6.42
C THR A 176 -22.53 -14.44 -5.87
N LEU A 177 -22.14 -14.47 -4.59
CA LEU A 177 -21.51 -15.63 -3.94
C LEU A 177 -22.50 -16.53 -3.17
N ALA A 178 -23.61 -15.97 -2.67
CA ALA A 178 -24.62 -16.74 -1.93
C ALA A 178 -25.40 -17.73 -2.82
N LYS A 179 -25.39 -17.53 -4.14
CA LYS A 179 -26.16 -18.35 -5.10
C LYS A 179 -25.56 -19.74 -5.40
N LYS A 180 -24.37 -20.08 -4.89
CA LYS A 180 -23.72 -21.38 -5.14
C LYS A 180 -23.09 -22.00 -3.88
N SER A 181 -23.80 -22.97 -3.29
CA SER A 181 -23.31 -24.03 -2.37
C SER A 181 -23.01 -23.65 -0.90
N LEU A 182 -23.19 -24.61 0.03
CA LEU A 182 -22.85 -24.52 1.47
C LEU A 182 -21.38 -24.13 1.74
N PHE A 183 -20.47 -24.44 0.80
CA PHE A 183 -19.05 -24.01 0.86
C PHE A 183 -18.86 -22.49 0.70
N SER A 184 -19.88 -21.76 0.20
CA SER A 184 -19.83 -20.29 0.08
C SER A 184 -19.97 -19.57 1.44
N LYS A 185 -20.73 -20.15 2.38
CA LYS A 185 -20.96 -19.54 3.71
C LYS A 185 -19.67 -19.48 4.54
N GLY A 186 -18.87 -20.55 4.54
CA GLY A 186 -17.57 -20.56 5.23
C GLY A 186 -16.56 -19.57 4.62
N LYS A 187 -16.57 -19.42 3.30
CA LYS A 187 -15.74 -18.42 2.60
C LYS A 187 -16.16 -16.98 2.95
N LYS A 188 -17.46 -16.72 3.05
CA LYS A 188 -18.00 -15.40 3.46
C LYS A 188 -17.59 -15.05 4.89
N LEU A 189 -17.71 -15.98 5.82
CA LEU A 189 -17.29 -15.75 7.22
C LEU A 189 -15.78 -15.44 7.29
N SER A 190 -14.95 -16.20 6.57
CA SER A 190 -13.51 -15.94 6.51
C SER A 190 -13.17 -14.57 5.92
N LEU A 191 -13.90 -14.12 4.88
CA LEU A 191 -13.73 -12.79 4.30
C LEU A 191 -14.12 -11.66 5.26
N LEU A 192 -15.17 -11.88 6.07
CA LEU A 192 -15.68 -10.91 7.04
C LEU A 192 -14.72 -10.75 8.20
N VAL A 193 -14.28 -11.87 8.76
CA VAL A 193 -13.23 -11.89 9.78
C VAL A 193 -11.97 -11.19 9.27
N LEU A 194 -11.55 -11.46 8.03
CA LEU A 194 -10.41 -10.77 7.42
C LEU A 194 -10.62 -9.26 7.32
N GLY A 195 -11.78 -8.82 6.82
CA GLY A 195 -12.10 -7.40 6.70
C GLY A 195 -12.08 -6.68 8.05
N PHE A 196 -12.66 -7.30 9.08
CA PHE A 196 -12.69 -6.74 10.43
C PHE A 196 -11.28 -6.65 11.04
N ILE A 197 -10.47 -7.70 10.91
CA ILE A 197 -9.08 -7.71 11.39
C ILE A 197 -8.26 -6.61 10.69
N LEU A 198 -8.33 -6.50 9.36
CA LEU A 198 -7.58 -5.50 8.61
C LEU A 198 -8.00 -4.08 8.94
N LEU A 199 -9.30 -3.85 9.15
CA LEU A 199 -9.82 -2.55 9.56
C LEU A 199 -9.34 -2.20 10.97
N GLY A 200 -9.46 -3.14 11.91
CA GLY A 200 -8.98 -2.98 13.29
C GLY A 200 -7.48 -2.68 13.35
N GLN A 201 -6.67 -3.42 12.58
CA GLN A 201 -5.23 -3.17 12.49
C GLN A 201 -4.91 -1.79 11.92
N SER A 202 -5.64 -1.35 10.89
CA SER A 202 -5.40 -0.04 10.28
C SER A 202 -5.76 1.11 11.23
N LEU A 203 -6.86 0.97 11.99
CA LEU A 203 -7.26 1.92 13.03
C LEU A 203 -6.25 1.95 14.18
N TYR A 204 -5.81 0.77 14.64
CA TYR A 204 -4.77 0.66 15.66
C TYR A 204 -3.45 1.28 15.18
N GLY A 205 -3.05 1.05 13.94
CA GLY A 205 -1.88 1.68 13.33
C GLY A 205 -1.98 3.20 13.32
N GLY A 206 -3.16 3.74 13.02
CA GLY A 206 -3.44 5.18 13.09
C GLY A 206 -3.33 5.73 14.51
N PHE A 207 -3.93 5.04 15.49
CA PHE A 207 -3.81 5.40 16.90
C PHE A 207 -2.35 5.35 17.38
N TYR A 208 -1.61 4.31 17.00
CA TYR A 208 -0.19 4.17 17.33
C TYR A 208 0.65 5.31 16.76
N ILE A 209 0.42 5.67 15.49
CA ILE A 209 1.10 6.80 14.84
C ILE A 209 0.77 8.11 15.55
N PHE A 210 -0.51 8.31 15.90
CA PHE A 210 -0.94 9.50 16.61
C PHE A 210 -0.26 9.62 17.98
N ASN A 211 -0.29 8.56 18.78
CA ASN A 211 0.23 8.60 20.14
C ASN A 211 1.77 8.70 20.20
N ASN A 212 2.49 8.06 19.28
CA ASN A 212 3.96 8.02 19.33
C ASN A 212 4.64 9.13 18.52
N PHE A 213 3.98 9.65 17.48
CA PHE A 213 4.62 10.59 16.56
C PHE A 213 3.92 11.96 16.51
N LEU A 214 2.65 12.07 16.93
CA LEU A 214 1.88 13.32 16.88
C LEU A 214 1.57 13.92 18.26
N SER A 215 1.40 13.11 19.32
CA SER A 215 1.28 13.55 20.71
C SER A 215 2.61 14.08 21.24
#